data_AF-A0A954MRA7-F1
#
_entry.id   AF-A0A954MRA7-F1
#
_cell.length_a   1.000
_cell.length_b   1.000
_cell.length_c   1.000
_cell.angle_alpha   90.00
_cell.angle_beta   90.00
_cell.angle_gamma   90.00
#
_symmetry.space_group_name_H-M   'P 1'
#
loop_
_entity.id
_entity.type
_entity.pdbx_description
1 polymer ?
#
loop_
_entity_poly.entity_id
_entity_poly.type
_entity_poly.pdbx_seq_one_letter_code
_entity_poly.pdbx_strand_id
1 'polypeptide(L)'
;MTSVPQNQFFYEVMGESIGPVSADELEQLVEKGAIVEDTPVRPADKEYWVLAHEIRELWGPREGMRASIGIRATGTKDNALPPTTRANTFLVAATAVACIVMVIGTMVGTTLYNRRVEAFNRAEEKRKHDNLEKFLAEQEVKLAKEKLEIEELRITEMYFDPSWERVPRGYRGVDPEMLYSAIRSKDSQVQRIDKFESTESYEARKREAFDSAFLGTIDRNTLIAFVVHGYLGYDAETQECAIGIRNEVDLVTLSDKTDSYVGVNAFGVTKEVTRSKSEFMTLKVVESTANKATTRGVYFSMAPEEARAVEEHVRLLYIGYLAPPFTDHSFKSSSPTLDNLHDNTVERNVIIFDLTEVWAVRLDTGAILSKVALKP
;
A
#
# COMPACT_ATOMS: atom_id res chain seq x y z
N MET A 1 3.88 34.89 5.88
CA MET A 1 4.50 33.77 5.16
C MET A 1 6.00 33.95 5.20
N THR A 2 6.69 33.21 6.06
CA THR A 2 8.16 33.14 6.11
C THR A 2 8.63 32.37 4.88
N SER A 3 9.44 33.00 4.03
CA SER A 3 10.05 32.34 2.88
C SER A 3 10.92 31.18 3.36
N VAL A 4 10.65 29.97 2.87
CA VAL A 4 11.47 28.79 3.15
C VAL A 4 12.87 29.03 2.58
N PRO A 5 13.95 28.76 3.33
CA PRO A 5 15.31 28.89 2.81
C PRO A 5 15.49 27.98 1.59
N GLN A 6 15.95 28.55 0.47
CA GLN A 6 16.43 27.76 -0.67
C GLN A 6 17.60 26.90 -0.16
N ASN A 7 17.55 25.58 -0.39
CA ASN A 7 18.48 24.52 0.09
C ASN A 7 18.10 23.80 1.40
N GLN A 8 16.81 23.57 1.63
CA GLN A 8 16.35 22.59 2.61
C GLN A 8 15.75 21.36 1.94
N PHE A 9 15.89 20.20 2.58
CA PHE A 9 15.43 18.90 2.08
C PHE A 9 14.66 18.14 3.15
N PHE A 10 13.73 17.30 2.72
CA PHE A 10 13.11 16.24 3.51
C PHE A 10 13.59 14.89 2.96
N TYR A 11 13.72 13.87 3.79
CA TYR A 11 14.04 12.51 3.37
C TYR A 11 13.11 11.51 4.07
N GLU A 12 12.86 10.36 3.46
CA GLU A 12 11.92 9.36 3.99
C GLU A 12 12.68 8.13 4.52
N VAL A 13 12.41 7.76 5.78
CA VAL A 13 12.95 6.55 6.40
C VAL A 13 11.80 5.80 7.05
N MET A 14 11.62 4.53 6.69
CA MET A 14 10.54 3.68 7.21
C MET A 14 9.12 4.26 7.02
N GLY A 15 8.88 4.98 5.93
CA GLY A 15 7.57 5.60 5.67
C GLY A 15 7.36 6.95 6.37
N GLU A 16 8.32 7.43 7.17
CA GLU A 16 8.24 8.70 7.86
C GLU A 16 9.09 9.77 7.19
N SER A 17 8.50 10.96 6.99
CA SER A 17 9.18 12.13 6.44
C SER A 17 9.95 12.88 7.53
N ILE A 18 11.26 13.01 7.35
CA ILE A 18 12.18 13.67 8.30
C ILE A 18 12.76 14.94 7.64
N GLY A 19 12.67 16.07 8.32
CA GLY A 19 13.20 17.36 7.85
C GLY A 19 12.45 18.58 8.42
N PRO A 20 12.75 19.80 7.95
CA PRO A 20 13.74 20.11 6.92
C PRO A 20 15.19 20.00 7.44
N VAL A 21 16.09 19.44 6.63
CA VAL A 21 17.54 19.42 6.85
C VAL A 21 18.27 20.25 5.78
N SER A 22 19.45 20.76 6.11
CA SER A 22 20.31 21.44 5.12
C SER A 22 20.96 20.46 4.14
N ALA A 23 21.46 20.95 3.01
CA ALA A 23 22.22 20.14 2.06
C ALA A 23 23.44 19.46 2.70
N ASP A 24 24.19 20.19 3.54
CA ASP A 24 25.38 19.69 4.24
C ASP A 24 25.04 18.57 5.24
N GLU A 25 23.91 18.69 5.95
CA GLU A 25 23.42 17.63 6.86
C GLU A 25 22.98 16.39 6.08
N LEU A 26 22.28 16.59 4.96
CA LEU A 26 21.86 15.50 4.09
C LEU A 26 23.06 14.72 3.54
N GLU A 27 24.14 15.42 3.18
CA GLU A 27 25.39 14.80 2.75
C GLU A 27 26.08 14.03 3.88
N GLN A 28 26.12 14.56 5.11
CA GLN A 28 26.63 13.83 6.27
C GLN A 28 25.82 12.55 6.57
N LEU A 29 24.51 12.55 6.29
CA LEU A 29 23.67 11.36 6.45
C LEU A 29 23.99 10.31 5.39
N VAL A 30 24.31 10.72 4.15
CA VAL A 30 24.83 9.81 3.10
C VAL A 30 26.19 9.24 3.50
N GLU A 31 27.13 10.08 3.96
CA GLU A 31 28.46 9.63 4.41
C GLU A 31 28.40 8.63 5.58
N LYS A 32 27.38 8.76 6.45
CA LYS A 32 27.13 7.84 7.58
C LYS A 32 26.34 6.58 7.17
N GLY A 33 25.89 6.48 5.91
CA GLY A 33 25.07 5.37 5.43
C GLY A 33 23.62 5.36 5.93
N ALA A 34 23.14 6.49 6.47
CA ALA A 34 21.75 6.63 6.91
C ALA A 34 20.79 6.91 5.73
N ILE A 35 21.32 7.43 4.63
CA ILE A 35 20.63 7.63 3.36
C ILE A 35 21.40 6.83 2.30
N VAL A 36 20.69 5.99 1.55
CA VAL A 36 21.23 5.19 0.43
C VAL A 36 20.71 5.72 -0.90
N GLU A 37 21.24 5.24 -2.02
CA GLU A 37 20.92 5.74 -3.37
C GLU A 37 19.42 5.75 -3.70
N ASP A 38 18.67 4.77 -3.17
CA ASP A 38 17.22 4.60 -3.39
C ASP A 38 16.36 5.28 -2.31
N THR A 39 16.95 5.99 -1.34
CA THR A 39 16.18 6.70 -0.32
C THR A 39 15.42 7.87 -0.97
N PRO A 40 14.08 7.98 -0.77
CA PRO A 40 13.33 9.13 -1.25
C PRO A 40 13.76 10.40 -0.52
N VAL A 41 14.05 11.45 -1.29
CA VAL A 41 14.42 12.78 -0.83
C VAL A 41 13.57 13.81 -1.59
N ARG A 42 13.15 14.88 -0.92
CA ARG A 42 12.34 15.95 -1.51
C ARG A 42 12.89 17.32 -1.12
N PRO A 43 13.30 18.16 -2.08
CA PRO A 43 13.60 19.56 -1.81
C PRO A 43 12.39 20.28 -1.21
N ALA A 44 12.60 21.16 -0.22
CA ALA A 44 11.53 21.81 0.52
C ALA A 44 10.65 22.73 -0.35
N ASP A 45 11.14 23.15 -1.51
CA ASP A 45 10.46 23.96 -2.52
C ASP A 45 9.71 23.13 -3.59
N LYS A 46 9.75 21.80 -3.50
CA LYS A 46 9.09 20.88 -4.45
C LYS A 46 8.10 19.98 -3.75
N GLU A 47 7.01 19.62 -4.44
CA GLU A 47 5.97 18.74 -3.89
C GLU A 47 6.23 17.24 -4.11
N TYR A 48 7.16 16.89 -5.01
CA TYR A 48 7.44 15.51 -5.38
C TYR A 48 8.75 15.00 -4.80
N TRP A 49 8.77 13.71 -4.47
CA TRP A 49 9.95 12.98 -4.03
C TRP A 49 10.79 12.55 -5.24
N VAL A 50 12.11 12.57 -5.08
CA VAL A 50 13.12 12.07 -6.01
C VAL A 50 14.03 11.08 -5.28
N LEU A 51 14.71 10.20 -6.00
CA LEU A 51 15.66 9.29 -5.35
C LEU A 51 16.96 10.03 -5.02
N ALA A 52 17.62 9.67 -3.92
CA ALA A 52 18.84 10.36 -3.47
C ALA A 52 19.94 10.42 -4.54
N HIS A 53 20.08 9.39 -5.39
CA HIS A 53 21.05 9.37 -6.49
C HIS A 53 20.75 10.35 -7.64
N GLU A 54 19.51 10.82 -7.76
CA GLU A 54 19.10 11.81 -8.76
C GLU A 54 19.55 13.24 -8.37
N ILE A 55 19.91 13.45 -7.09
CA ILE A 55 20.47 14.70 -6.60
C ILE A 55 21.98 14.69 -6.84
N ARG A 56 22.38 15.27 -7.98
CA ARG A 56 23.77 15.26 -8.46
C ARG A 56 24.75 15.86 -7.44
N GLU A 57 24.30 16.79 -6.61
CA GLU A 57 25.12 17.40 -5.56
C GLU A 57 25.57 16.39 -4.49
N LEU A 58 24.79 15.33 -4.23
CA LEU A 58 25.12 14.32 -3.21
C LEU A 58 26.15 13.28 -3.67
N TRP A 59 26.33 13.09 -4.98
CA TRP A 59 27.10 11.97 -5.55
C TRP A 59 28.21 12.41 -6.54
N GLY A 60 28.43 13.72 -6.69
CA GLY A 60 29.46 14.26 -7.58
C GLY A 60 30.87 14.20 -6.97
N PRO A 61 31.93 13.99 -7.78
CA PRO A 61 33.31 14.11 -7.31
C PRO A 61 33.57 15.53 -6.81
N ARG A 62 33.90 15.67 -5.51
CA ARG A 62 34.28 16.94 -4.90
C ARG A 62 35.59 17.45 -5.53
N GLU A 63 35.50 18.36 -6.50
CA GLU A 63 36.64 19.16 -6.97
C GLU A 63 37.08 20.12 -5.85
N GLY A 64 37.99 19.69 -4.95
CA GLY A 64 38.62 20.66 -4.04
C GLY A 64 39.44 20.18 -2.85
N MET A 65 39.30 18.96 -2.34
CA MET A 65 39.90 18.62 -1.04
C MET A 65 41.20 17.78 -1.16
N ARG A 66 42.31 18.45 -1.48
CA ARG A 66 43.67 17.89 -1.36
C ARG A 66 44.21 18.06 0.08
N ALA A 67 44.31 16.90 0.75
CA ALA A 67 45.24 16.46 1.79
C ALA A 67 46.18 17.49 2.49
N SER A 68 46.12 17.49 3.83
CA SER A 68 47.25 17.81 4.70
C SER A 68 47.21 17.00 6.00
N ILE A 69 47.65 15.73 5.95
CA ILE A 69 47.98 14.94 7.15
C ILE A 69 49.50 14.80 7.22
N GLY A 70 50.12 15.63 8.06
CA GLY A 70 51.53 15.55 8.40
C GLY A 70 51.76 14.52 9.51
N ILE A 71 52.42 13.40 9.18
CA ILE A 71 52.89 12.42 10.16
C ILE A 71 54.22 12.92 10.75
N ARG A 72 54.24 13.21 12.05
CA ARG A 72 55.42 13.64 12.81
C ARG A 72 55.94 12.45 13.63
N ALA A 73 57.02 11.82 13.17
CA ALA A 73 57.75 10.79 13.92
C ALA A 73 58.71 11.44 14.92
N THR A 74 58.51 11.24 16.22
CA THR A 74 59.46 11.63 17.27
C THR A 74 60.35 10.45 17.64
N GLY A 75 61.63 10.54 17.27
CA GLY A 75 62.69 9.67 17.74
C GLY A 75 63.11 9.97 19.18
N THR A 76 63.48 8.92 19.92
CA THR A 76 64.17 8.97 21.22
C THR A 76 65.25 7.87 21.18
N LYS A 77 66.48 8.23 20.83
CA LYS A 77 67.63 8.53 21.70
C LYS A 77 68.08 7.38 22.60
N ASP A 78 69.12 6.71 22.12
CA ASP A 78 70.06 5.86 22.84
C ASP A 78 70.66 6.59 24.06
N ASN A 79 70.62 5.94 25.22
CA ASN A 79 71.46 6.29 26.36
C ASN A 79 72.18 5.02 26.86
N ALA A 80 73.50 5.05 26.76
CA ALA A 80 74.41 4.01 27.23
C ALA A 80 74.53 4.01 28.76
N LEU A 81 74.55 2.81 29.36
CA LEU A 81 74.78 2.57 30.79
C LEU A 81 76.27 2.30 31.09
N PRO A 82 76.80 2.71 32.26
CA PRO A 82 78.17 2.46 32.68
C PRO A 82 78.35 1.07 33.33
N PRO A 83 79.60 0.54 33.39
CA PRO A 83 79.88 -0.78 33.93
C PRO A 83 80.06 -0.71 35.46
N THR A 84 79.29 -1.48 36.22
CA THR A 84 79.57 -1.70 37.65
C THR A 84 79.41 -3.17 38.05
N THR A 85 80.53 -3.73 38.49
CA THR A 85 80.71 -4.56 39.68
C THR A 85 80.01 -5.92 39.76
N ARG A 86 80.78 -6.98 39.43
CA ARG A 86 80.53 -8.37 39.81
C ARG A 86 80.69 -8.56 41.32
N ALA A 87 79.58 -8.54 42.07
CA ALA A 87 79.45 -9.20 43.36
C ALA A 87 77.96 -9.29 43.76
N ASN A 88 77.25 -10.29 43.23
CA ASN A 88 76.00 -10.93 43.74
C ASN A 88 75.16 -11.55 42.61
N THR A 89 75.77 -12.40 41.79
CA THR A 89 75.11 -13.07 40.66
C THR A 89 73.94 -13.98 41.11
N PHE A 90 73.95 -14.48 42.34
CA PHE A 90 72.85 -15.29 42.88
C PHE A 90 71.65 -14.46 43.35
N LEU A 91 71.86 -13.26 43.89
CA LEU A 91 70.75 -12.41 44.34
C LEU A 91 70.02 -11.79 43.14
N VAL A 92 70.73 -11.34 42.11
CA VAL A 92 70.12 -10.76 40.89
C VAL A 92 69.32 -11.81 40.11
N ALA A 93 69.80 -13.05 40.03
CA ALA A 93 69.07 -14.13 39.37
C ALA A 93 67.78 -14.50 40.13
N ALA A 94 67.82 -14.56 41.46
CA ALA A 94 66.63 -14.83 42.27
C ALA A 94 65.57 -13.71 42.15
N THR A 95 66.00 -12.44 42.16
CA THR A 95 65.08 -11.30 41.97
C THR A 95 64.52 -11.25 40.54
N ALA A 96 65.32 -11.58 39.53
CA ALA A 96 64.86 -11.65 38.14
C ALA A 96 63.79 -12.75 37.95
N VAL A 97 63.99 -13.93 38.54
CA VAL A 97 62.98 -15.01 38.52
C VAL A 97 61.71 -14.58 39.25
N ALA A 98 61.82 -13.93 40.42
CA ALA A 98 60.66 -13.40 41.14
C ALA A 98 59.88 -12.35 40.32
N CYS A 99 60.57 -11.44 39.62
CA CYS A 99 59.95 -10.48 38.71
C CYS A 99 59.26 -11.17 37.52
N ILE A 100 59.89 -12.17 36.91
CA ILE A 100 59.29 -12.94 35.80
C ILE A 100 58.02 -13.67 36.27
N VAL A 101 58.06 -14.32 37.44
CA VAL A 101 56.88 -15.00 38.00
C VAL A 101 55.75 -14.01 38.30
N MET A 102 56.07 -12.82 38.83
CA MET A 102 55.07 -11.76 39.03
C MET A 102 54.47 -11.24 37.72
N VAL A 103 55.30 -11.02 36.68
CA VAL A 103 54.83 -10.56 35.36
C VAL A 103 53.98 -11.63 34.66
N ILE A 104 54.38 -12.90 34.72
CA ILE A 104 53.59 -14.00 34.16
C ILE A 104 52.27 -14.13 34.94
N GLY A 105 52.30 -14.04 36.27
CA GLY A 105 51.10 -14.10 37.12
C GLY A 105 50.11 -12.97 36.80
N THR A 106 50.59 -11.73 36.60
CA THR A 106 49.73 -10.61 36.21
C THR A 106 49.21 -10.77 34.79
N MET A 107 50.03 -11.21 33.82
CA MET A 107 49.60 -11.47 32.45
C MET A 107 48.54 -12.57 32.36
N VAL A 108 48.69 -13.66 33.11
CA VAL A 108 47.70 -14.74 33.18
C VAL A 108 46.43 -14.24 33.89
N GLY A 109 46.58 -13.51 34.98
CA GLY A 109 45.46 -12.90 35.72
C GLY A 109 44.62 -11.95 34.87
N THR A 110 45.25 -11.04 34.12
CA THR A 110 44.57 -10.10 33.23
C THR A 110 43.91 -10.83 32.06
N THR A 111 44.57 -11.84 31.49
CA THR A 111 43.99 -12.65 30.39
C THR A 111 42.74 -13.41 30.86
N LEU A 112 42.79 -14.02 32.05
CA LEU A 112 41.63 -14.72 32.63
C LEU A 112 40.50 -13.76 33.01
N TYR A 113 40.85 -12.59 33.54
CA TYR A 113 39.88 -11.53 33.83
C TYR A 113 39.19 -11.05 32.55
N ASN A 114 39.95 -10.70 31.50
CA ASN A 114 39.41 -10.27 30.22
C ASN A 114 38.50 -11.33 29.60
N ARG A 115 38.90 -12.61 29.62
CA ARG A 115 38.05 -13.71 29.14
C ARG A 115 36.73 -13.83 29.90
N ARG A 116 36.74 -13.61 31.22
CA ARG A 116 35.50 -13.60 32.03
C ARG A 116 34.61 -12.41 31.69
N VAL A 117 35.18 -11.22 31.51
CA VAL A 117 34.44 -10.02 31.10
C VAL A 117 33.84 -10.20 29.70
N GLU A 118 34.59 -10.72 28.73
CA GLU A 118 34.09 -11.01 27.39
C GLU A 118 32.99 -12.09 27.39
N ALA A 119 33.12 -13.13 28.21
CA ALA A 119 32.09 -14.15 28.36
C ALA A 119 30.81 -13.57 28.98
N PHE A 120 30.96 -12.68 29.97
CA PHE A 120 29.84 -11.97 30.58
C PHE A 120 29.15 -11.05 29.57
N ASN A 121 29.89 -10.22 28.84
CA ASN A 121 29.34 -9.31 27.83
C ASN A 121 28.62 -10.08 26.72
N ARG A 122 29.19 -11.18 26.22
CA ARG A 122 28.51 -12.04 25.22
C ARG A 122 27.23 -12.67 25.76
N ALA A 123 27.21 -13.09 27.03
CA ALA A 123 26.00 -13.63 27.64
C ALA A 123 24.93 -12.53 27.83
N GLU A 124 25.34 -11.31 28.17
CA GLU A 124 24.45 -10.16 28.28
C GLU A 124 23.88 -9.74 26.92
N GLU A 125 24.72 -9.65 25.88
CA GLU A 125 24.30 -9.37 24.50
C GLU A 125 23.34 -10.43 23.98
N LYS A 126 23.64 -11.72 24.20
CA LYS A 126 22.73 -12.81 23.84
C LYS A 126 21.39 -12.66 24.55
N ARG A 127 21.40 -12.35 25.86
CA ARG A 127 20.15 -12.12 26.60
C ARG A 127 19.36 -10.92 26.07
N LYS A 128 20.03 -9.84 25.65
CA LYS A 128 19.39 -8.68 25.02
C LYS A 128 18.77 -9.07 23.67
N HIS A 129 19.49 -9.84 22.86
CA HIS A 129 18.99 -10.35 21.58
C HIS A 129 17.77 -11.25 21.77
N ASP A 130 17.85 -12.24 22.66
CA ASP A 130 16.74 -13.17 22.96
C ASP A 130 15.50 -12.41 23.48
N ASN A 131 15.70 -11.37 24.30
CA ASN A 131 14.61 -10.51 24.76
C ASN A 131 14.01 -9.67 23.63
N LEU A 132 14.83 -9.18 22.69
CA LEU A 132 14.36 -8.40 21.54
C LEU A 132 13.57 -9.28 20.57
N GLU A 133 14.05 -10.48 20.25
CA GLU A 133 13.33 -11.43 19.40
C GLU A 133 11.98 -11.80 20.01
N LYS A 134 11.95 -12.07 21.32
CA LYS A 134 10.70 -12.33 22.04
C LYS A 134 9.74 -11.14 21.96
N PHE A 135 10.24 -9.92 22.15
CA PHE A 135 9.43 -8.71 22.04
C PHE A 135 8.87 -8.51 20.63
N LEU A 136 9.68 -8.72 19.59
CA LEU A 136 9.24 -8.63 18.19
C LEU A 136 8.16 -9.67 17.87
N ALA A 137 8.34 -10.92 18.28
CA ALA A 137 7.34 -11.96 18.12
C ALA A 137 6.01 -11.63 18.84
N GLU A 138 6.08 -11.05 20.05
CA GLU A 138 4.89 -10.58 20.77
C GLU A 138 4.19 -9.41 20.03
N GLN A 139 4.94 -8.49 19.44
CA GLN A 139 4.38 -7.40 18.63
C GLN A 139 3.73 -7.92 17.34
N GLU A 140 4.36 -8.90 16.67
CA GLU A 140 3.81 -9.52 15.45
C GLU A 140 2.48 -10.22 15.73
N VAL A 141 2.40 -10.98 16.83
CA VAL A 141 1.14 -11.64 17.24
C VAL A 141 0.08 -10.61 17.60
N LYS A 142 0.44 -9.54 18.32
CA LYS A 142 -0.48 -8.45 18.67
C LYS A 142 -1.02 -7.77 17.41
N LEU A 143 -0.14 -7.44 16.47
CA LEU A 143 -0.51 -6.80 15.20
C LEU A 143 -1.38 -7.73 14.34
N ALA A 144 -1.08 -9.03 14.30
CA ALA A 144 -1.89 -10.01 13.58
C ALA A 144 -3.30 -10.12 14.16
N LYS A 145 -3.43 -10.10 15.49
CA LYS A 145 -4.72 -10.12 16.18
C LYS A 145 -5.53 -8.85 15.91
N GLU A 146 -4.91 -7.69 15.99
CA GLU A 146 -5.57 -6.40 15.70
C GLU A 146 -6.02 -6.32 14.25
N LYS A 147 -5.19 -6.77 13.31
CA LYS A 147 -5.57 -6.90 11.89
C LYS A 147 -6.76 -7.83 11.68
N LEU A 148 -6.80 -8.97 12.37
CA LEU A 148 -7.91 -9.90 12.30
C LEU A 148 -9.21 -9.28 12.83
N GLU A 149 -9.15 -8.57 13.96
CA GLU A 149 -10.30 -7.89 14.56
C GLU A 149 -10.85 -6.78 13.64
N ILE A 150 -9.95 -5.99 13.03
CA ILE A 150 -10.34 -4.98 12.02
C ILE A 150 -10.99 -5.64 10.81
N GLU A 151 -10.45 -6.77 10.34
CA GLU A 151 -11.00 -7.48 9.18
C GLU A 151 -12.37 -8.11 9.50
N GLU A 152 -12.56 -8.66 10.70
CA GLU A 152 -13.86 -9.18 11.15
C GLU A 152 -14.92 -8.07 11.26
N LEU A 153 -14.54 -6.89 11.78
CA LEU A 153 -15.41 -5.72 11.80
C LEU A 153 -15.76 -5.27 10.37
N ARG A 154 -14.77 -5.22 9.48
CA ARG A 154 -14.96 -4.88 8.07
C ARG A 154 -15.92 -5.84 7.37
N ILE A 155 -15.79 -7.15 7.61
CA ILE A 155 -16.68 -8.18 7.05
C ILE A 155 -18.10 -8.01 7.58
N THR A 156 -18.27 -7.71 8.87
CA THR A 156 -19.59 -7.52 9.47
C THR A 156 -20.33 -6.32 8.86
N GLU A 157 -19.61 -5.25 8.50
CA GLU A 157 -20.17 -4.08 7.80
C GLU A 157 -20.63 -4.37 6.36
N MET A 158 -20.21 -5.49 5.76
CA MET A 158 -20.53 -5.87 4.38
C MET A 158 -21.85 -6.65 4.27
N TYR A 159 -22.39 -7.17 5.39
CA TYR A 159 -23.63 -7.95 5.37
C TYR A 159 -24.81 -7.06 4.98
N PHE A 160 -25.66 -7.55 4.07
CA PHE A 160 -26.90 -6.90 3.70
C PHE A 160 -28.09 -7.66 4.29
N ASP A 161 -28.99 -6.93 4.95
CA ASP A 161 -30.25 -7.49 5.45
C ASP A 161 -31.45 -6.86 4.72
N PRO A 162 -32.21 -7.64 3.94
CA PRO A 162 -33.37 -7.12 3.23
C PRO A 162 -34.51 -6.67 4.16
N SER A 163 -34.50 -7.09 5.43
CA SER A 163 -35.51 -6.71 6.43
C SER A 163 -35.28 -5.32 7.04
N TRP A 164 -34.17 -4.66 6.72
CA TRP A 164 -33.90 -3.32 7.24
C TRP A 164 -34.99 -2.32 6.83
N GLU A 165 -35.56 -1.66 7.85
CA GLU A 165 -36.37 -0.46 7.71
C GLU A 165 -35.51 0.79 7.50
N ARG A 166 -34.26 0.74 8.00
CA ARG A 166 -33.22 1.74 7.80
C ARG A 166 -31.88 1.04 7.61
N VAL A 167 -31.13 1.51 6.63
CA VAL A 167 -29.77 1.03 6.39
C VAL A 167 -28.84 1.62 7.46
N PRO A 168 -27.81 0.91 7.95
CA PRO A 168 -26.81 1.50 8.83
C PRO A 168 -26.24 2.80 8.26
N ARG A 169 -26.02 3.80 9.12
CA ARG A 169 -25.43 5.08 8.68
C ARG A 169 -24.05 4.83 8.11
N GLY A 170 -23.79 5.39 6.93
CA GLY A 170 -22.52 5.22 6.23
C GLY A 170 -22.29 3.82 5.65
N TYR A 171 -23.34 2.99 5.54
CA TYR A 171 -23.24 1.66 4.90
C TYR A 171 -22.57 1.76 3.54
N ARG A 172 -21.53 0.93 3.35
CA ARG A 172 -20.69 0.94 2.14
C ARG A 172 -21.00 -0.18 1.16
N GLY A 173 -21.77 -1.17 1.59
CA GLY A 173 -21.99 -2.40 0.82
C GLY A 173 -20.74 -3.27 0.78
N VAL A 174 -20.76 -4.23 -0.14
CA VAL A 174 -19.61 -5.11 -0.39
C VAL A 174 -18.49 -4.34 -1.08
N ASP A 175 -17.26 -4.44 -0.55
CA ASP A 175 -16.05 -3.95 -1.18
C ASP A 175 -15.82 -4.68 -2.53
N PRO A 176 -15.93 -3.98 -3.66
CA PRO A 176 -15.93 -4.65 -4.95
C PRO A 176 -14.51 -5.08 -5.37
N GLU A 177 -13.46 -4.43 -4.89
CA GLU A 177 -12.07 -4.81 -5.20
C GLU A 177 -11.69 -6.11 -4.49
N MET A 178 -12.01 -6.22 -3.20
CA MET A 178 -11.80 -7.44 -2.43
C MET A 178 -12.58 -8.61 -3.03
N LEU A 179 -13.86 -8.40 -3.37
CA LEU A 179 -14.69 -9.45 -3.93
C LEU A 179 -14.19 -9.89 -5.31
N TYR A 180 -13.87 -8.95 -6.21
CA TYR A 180 -13.34 -9.28 -7.53
C TYR A 180 -12.02 -10.05 -7.43
N SER A 181 -11.10 -9.61 -6.55
CA SER A 181 -9.82 -10.28 -6.33
C SER A 181 -10.01 -11.70 -5.79
N ALA A 182 -10.96 -11.90 -4.86
CA ALA A 182 -11.29 -13.21 -4.31
C ALA A 182 -11.86 -14.16 -5.38
N ILE A 183 -12.79 -13.67 -6.21
CA ILE A 183 -13.36 -14.46 -7.31
C ILE A 183 -12.28 -14.81 -8.33
N ARG A 184 -11.46 -13.84 -8.76
CA ARG A 184 -10.39 -14.04 -9.75
C ARG A 184 -9.33 -15.02 -9.25
N SER A 185 -8.97 -14.95 -7.97
CA SER A 185 -8.04 -15.89 -7.36
C SER A 185 -8.55 -17.32 -7.47
N LYS A 186 -9.83 -17.56 -7.14
CA LYS A 186 -10.45 -18.88 -7.34
C LYS A 186 -10.53 -19.28 -8.80
N ASP A 187 -10.96 -18.39 -9.69
CA ASP A 187 -11.06 -18.71 -11.11
C ASP A 187 -9.69 -19.12 -11.69
N SER A 188 -8.61 -18.44 -11.31
CA SER A 188 -7.24 -18.79 -11.73
C SER A 188 -6.78 -20.17 -11.25
N GLN A 189 -7.24 -20.62 -10.07
CA GLN A 189 -6.98 -21.97 -9.56
C GLN A 189 -7.75 -23.02 -10.35
N VAL A 190 -8.97 -22.68 -10.80
CA VAL A 190 -9.84 -23.60 -11.54
C VAL A 190 -9.44 -23.73 -13.00
N GLN A 191 -9.12 -22.63 -13.70
CA GLN A 191 -8.90 -22.58 -15.15
C GLN A 191 -7.80 -23.51 -15.69
N ARG A 192 -6.90 -24.00 -14.83
CA ARG A 192 -5.90 -25.01 -15.23
C ARG A 192 -6.60 -26.35 -15.41
N ILE A 193 -6.94 -26.69 -16.65
CA ILE A 193 -7.37 -28.04 -17.04
C ILE A 193 -6.13 -28.92 -17.09
N ASP A 194 -6.12 -30.01 -16.32
CA ASP A 194 -5.06 -31.02 -16.49
C ASP A 194 -5.28 -31.74 -17.83
N LYS A 195 -4.19 -32.03 -18.56
CA LYS A 195 -4.25 -32.73 -19.85
C LYS A 195 -4.91 -34.12 -19.81
N PHE A 196 -5.11 -34.68 -18.61
CA PHE A 196 -5.79 -35.95 -18.37
C PHE A 196 -7.14 -35.79 -17.66
N GLU A 197 -7.60 -34.57 -17.39
CA GLU A 197 -8.90 -34.31 -16.80
C GLU A 197 -10.01 -34.36 -17.87
N SER A 198 -11.10 -35.08 -17.57
CA SER A 198 -12.27 -35.07 -18.45
C SER A 198 -13.02 -33.73 -18.33
N THR A 199 -13.74 -33.33 -19.37
CA THR A 199 -14.59 -32.13 -19.32
C THR A 199 -15.60 -32.18 -18.17
N GLU A 200 -16.17 -33.34 -17.88
CA GLU A 200 -17.12 -33.50 -16.77
C GLU A 200 -16.44 -33.30 -15.40
N SER A 201 -15.25 -33.87 -15.21
CA SER A 201 -14.46 -33.68 -13.98
C SER A 201 -14.05 -32.22 -13.80
N TYR A 202 -13.65 -31.55 -14.88
CA TYR A 202 -13.34 -30.12 -14.87
C TYR A 202 -14.53 -29.26 -14.45
N GLU A 203 -15.71 -29.49 -15.05
CA GLU A 203 -16.93 -28.76 -14.71
C GLU A 203 -17.41 -29.05 -13.28
N ALA A 204 -17.22 -30.29 -12.78
CA ALA A 204 -17.53 -30.64 -11.40
C ALA A 204 -16.60 -29.90 -10.42
N ARG A 205 -15.29 -29.89 -10.67
CA ARG A 205 -14.30 -29.16 -9.87
C ARG A 205 -14.55 -27.66 -9.90
N LYS A 206 -14.90 -27.11 -11.07
CA LYS A 206 -15.33 -25.71 -11.20
C LYS A 206 -16.53 -25.44 -10.31
N ARG A 207 -17.59 -26.25 -10.41
CA ARG A 207 -18.79 -26.09 -9.58
C ARG A 207 -18.45 -26.13 -8.08
N GLU A 208 -17.67 -27.12 -7.64
CA GLU A 208 -17.26 -27.26 -6.24
C GLU A 208 -16.43 -26.06 -5.75
N ALA A 209 -15.51 -25.57 -6.56
CA ALA A 209 -14.72 -24.38 -6.21
C ALA A 209 -15.60 -23.14 -6.03
N PHE A 210 -16.62 -22.97 -6.88
CA PHE A 210 -17.58 -21.87 -6.82
C PHE A 210 -18.76 -22.12 -5.83
N ASP A 211 -18.87 -23.32 -5.24
CA ASP A 211 -19.83 -23.63 -4.17
C ASP A 211 -19.31 -23.16 -2.79
N SER A 212 -18.00 -22.91 -2.67
CA SER A 212 -17.41 -22.35 -1.46
C SER A 212 -17.42 -20.82 -1.45
N ALA A 213 -17.49 -20.20 -0.27
CA ALA A 213 -17.51 -18.75 -0.11
C ALA A 213 -16.29 -18.06 -0.74
N PHE A 214 -16.52 -17.00 -1.50
CA PHE A 214 -15.50 -16.15 -2.11
C PHE A 214 -14.77 -15.32 -1.06
N LEU A 215 -15.53 -14.62 -0.23
CA LEU A 215 -15.02 -13.63 0.72
C LEU A 215 -15.79 -13.72 2.03
N GLY A 216 -15.15 -14.20 3.08
CA GLY A 216 -15.81 -14.46 4.37
C GLY A 216 -16.98 -15.45 4.20
N THR A 217 -18.20 -14.98 4.43
CA THR A 217 -19.44 -15.76 4.24
C THR A 217 -20.11 -15.53 2.87
N ILE A 218 -19.57 -14.67 2.02
CA ILE A 218 -20.16 -14.33 0.72
C ILE A 218 -19.84 -15.45 -0.27
N ASP A 219 -20.87 -16.18 -0.68
CA ASP A 219 -20.84 -17.15 -1.78
C ASP A 219 -21.72 -16.68 -2.96
N ARG A 220 -21.92 -17.54 -3.97
CA ARG A 220 -22.75 -17.20 -5.14
C ARG A 220 -24.24 -17.03 -4.84
N ASN A 221 -24.73 -17.58 -3.73
CA ASN A 221 -26.13 -17.57 -3.33
C ASN A 221 -26.40 -16.52 -2.23
N THR A 222 -25.37 -15.78 -1.82
CA THR A 222 -25.50 -14.74 -0.80
C THR A 222 -26.09 -13.49 -1.44
N LEU A 223 -27.16 -12.97 -0.85
CA LEU A 223 -27.73 -11.69 -1.24
C LEU A 223 -26.78 -10.59 -0.77
N ILE A 224 -26.25 -9.82 -1.72
CA ILE A 224 -25.30 -8.74 -1.45
C ILE A 224 -25.81 -7.42 -2.00
N ALA A 225 -25.27 -6.31 -1.48
CA ALA A 225 -25.59 -4.97 -1.93
C ALA A 225 -24.31 -4.18 -2.28
N PHE A 226 -24.35 -3.46 -3.39
CA PHE A 226 -23.35 -2.46 -3.76
C PHE A 226 -23.93 -1.06 -3.67
N VAL A 227 -23.17 -0.13 -3.09
CA VAL A 227 -23.51 1.28 -3.13
C VAL A 227 -23.10 1.84 -4.49
N VAL A 228 -24.05 2.45 -5.18
CA VAL A 228 -23.90 2.97 -6.54
C VAL A 228 -24.23 4.46 -6.56
N HIS A 229 -23.39 5.23 -7.26
CA HIS A 229 -23.68 6.62 -7.57
C HIS A 229 -24.75 6.73 -8.66
N GLY A 230 -25.87 7.36 -8.32
CA GLY A 230 -26.93 7.71 -9.25
C GLY A 230 -26.99 9.21 -9.48
N TYR A 231 -27.48 9.62 -10.63
CA TYR A 231 -27.85 11.02 -10.89
C TYR A 231 -29.31 11.23 -10.48
N LEU A 232 -29.54 12.12 -9.52
CA LEU A 232 -30.87 12.48 -9.07
C LEU A 232 -31.45 13.56 -10.00
N GLY A 233 -32.46 13.21 -10.78
CA GLY A 233 -33.32 14.17 -11.47
C GLY A 233 -34.45 14.59 -10.53
N TYR A 234 -34.90 15.85 -10.65
CA TYR A 234 -36.06 16.37 -9.92
C TYR A 234 -36.97 17.17 -10.84
N ASP A 235 -38.26 16.85 -10.80
CA ASP A 235 -39.31 17.60 -11.47
C ASP A 235 -40.07 18.47 -10.45
N ALA A 236 -39.96 19.78 -10.59
CA ALA A 236 -40.55 20.73 -9.66
C ALA A 236 -42.08 20.84 -9.76
N GLU A 237 -42.67 20.48 -10.90
CA GLU A 237 -44.12 20.55 -11.11
C GLU A 237 -44.82 19.37 -10.43
N THR A 238 -44.24 18.18 -10.57
CA THR A 238 -44.77 16.94 -9.99
C THR A 238 -44.21 16.64 -8.59
N GLN A 239 -43.17 17.36 -8.16
CA GLN A 239 -42.43 17.11 -6.93
C GLN A 239 -41.88 15.68 -6.84
N GLU A 240 -41.45 15.15 -7.98
CA GLU A 240 -40.94 13.79 -8.11
C GLU A 240 -39.43 13.79 -8.36
N CYS A 241 -38.72 12.98 -7.57
CA CYS A 241 -37.35 12.61 -7.80
C CYS A 241 -37.28 11.35 -8.65
N ALA A 242 -36.34 11.31 -9.59
CA ALA A 242 -36.08 10.16 -10.44
C ALA A 242 -34.58 9.84 -10.45
N ILE A 243 -34.22 8.58 -10.21
CA ILE A 243 -32.84 8.10 -10.35
C ILE A 243 -32.83 7.00 -11.41
N GLY A 244 -32.02 7.19 -12.45
CA GLY A 244 -31.87 6.22 -13.52
C GLY A 244 -31.10 4.98 -13.05
N ILE A 245 -31.60 3.79 -13.38
CA ILE A 245 -30.89 2.52 -13.19
C ILE A 245 -30.11 2.22 -14.47
N ARG A 246 -28.81 1.94 -14.34
CA ARG A 246 -27.91 1.58 -15.45
C ARG A 246 -27.56 0.10 -15.42
N ASN A 247 -27.40 -0.49 -16.60
CA ASN A 247 -26.97 -1.88 -16.78
C ASN A 247 -25.50 -2.09 -16.46
N GLU A 248 -24.69 -1.06 -16.61
CA GLU A 248 -23.26 -1.07 -16.32
C GLU A 248 -22.97 0.20 -15.54
N VAL A 249 -22.34 0.05 -14.38
CA VAL A 249 -22.00 1.17 -13.51
C VAL A 249 -20.64 0.98 -12.87
N ASP A 250 -19.81 2.01 -12.93
CA ASP A 250 -18.51 2.01 -12.28
C ASP A 250 -18.73 2.20 -10.77
N LEU A 251 -18.25 1.24 -9.98
CA LEU A 251 -18.33 1.23 -8.52
C LEU A 251 -17.20 2.04 -7.90
N VAL A 252 -15.98 1.85 -8.41
CA VAL A 252 -14.75 2.48 -7.89
C VAL A 252 -13.79 2.75 -9.05
N THR A 253 -13.12 3.91 -9.02
CA THR A 253 -11.97 4.21 -9.88
C THR A 253 -10.70 3.73 -9.17
N LEU A 254 -10.03 2.72 -9.72
CA LEU A 254 -8.81 2.14 -9.14
C LEU A 254 -7.58 2.97 -9.48
N SER A 255 -7.50 3.46 -10.72
CA SER A 255 -6.47 4.40 -11.13
C SER A 255 -7.00 5.32 -12.22
N ASP A 256 -6.56 6.58 -12.19
CA ASP A 256 -6.81 7.52 -13.27
C ASP A 256 -5.55 8.37 -13.47
N LYS A 257 -4.87 8.15 -14.60
CA LYS A 257 -3.59 8.79 -14.92
C LYS A 257 -3.74 9.55 -16.21
N THR A 258 -3.37 10.82 -16.20
CA THR A 258 -3.32 11.66 -17.38
C THR A 258 -1.92 12.21 -17.57
N ASP A 259 -1.37 12.06 -18.76
CA ASP A 259 -0.12 12.68 -19.19
C ASP A 259 -0.20 13.19 -20.64
N SER A 260 0.88 13.78 -21.15
CA SER A 260 0.93 14.26 -22.54
C SER A 260 2.21 13.83 -23.25
N TYR A 261 2.14 13.70 -24.57
CA TYR A 261 3.28 13.40 -25.42
C TYR A 261 3.14 14.07 -26.79
N VAL A 262 4.25 14.27 -27.51
CA VAL A 262 4.20 14.80 -28.89
C VAL A 262 4.04 13.64 -29.86
N GLY A 263 2.87 13.53 -30.48
CA GLY A 263 2.59 12.59 -31.56
C GLY A 263 3.03 13.17 -32.91
N VAL A 264 3.63 12.32 -33.76
CA VAL A 264 4.00 12.66 -35.14
C VAL A 264 3.25 11.71 -36.07
N ASN A 265 2.46 12.25 -37.00
CA ASN A 265 1.77 11.41 -37.99
C ASN A 265 2.69 11.04 -39.17
N ALA A 266 2.21 10.20 -40.09
CA ALA A 266 2.97 9.76 -41.26
C ALA A 266 3.41 10.89 -42.22
N PHE A 267 2.82 12.08 -42.12
CA PHE A 267 3.18 13.27 -42.91
C PHE A 267 4.16 14.20 -42.18
N GLY A 268 4.66 13.82 -41.01
CA GLY A 268 5.57 14.63 -40.19
C GLY A 268 4.89 15.75 -39.41
N VAL A 269 3.55 15.80 -39.38
CA VAL A 269 2.81 16.79 -38.58
C VAL A 269 2.91 16.38 -37.11
N THR A 270 3.43 17.29 -36.29
CA THR A 270 3.53 17.15 -34.83
C THR A 270 2.33 17.78 -34.13
N LYS A 271 1.78 17.07 -33.14
CA LYS A 271 0.74 17.58 -32.23
C LYS A 271 1.01 17.08 -30.82
N GLU A 272 0.72 17.90 -29.83
CA GLU A 272 0.64 17.44 -28.44
C GLU A 272 -0.63 16.60 -28.28
N VAL A 273 -0.48 15.39 -27.78
CA VAL A 273 -1.53 14.41 -27.50
C VAL A 273 -1.68 14.29 -26.00
N THR A 274 -2.90 14.33 -25.51
CA THR A 274 -3.22 13.99 -24.12
C THR A 274 -3.51 12.51 -24.03
N ARG A 275 -2.80 11.80 -23.17
CA ARG A 275 -3.06 10.38 -22.90
C ARG A 275 -3.72 10.22 -21.55
N SER A 276 -4.84 9.50 -21.53
CA SER A 276 -5.52 9.08 -20.31
C SER A 276 -5.50 7.56 -20.19
N LYS A 277 -5.17 7.06 -19.00
CA LYS A 277 -5.33 5.66 -18.63
C LYS A 277 -6.16 5.59 -17.37
N SER A 278 -7.33 4.99 -17.48
CA SER A 278 -8.26 4.82 -16.36
C SER A 278 -8.56 3.33 -16.16
N GLU A 279 -8.58 2.91 -14.91
CA GLU A 279 -8.94 1.56 -14.49
C GLU A 279 -10.11 1.64 -13.51
N PHE A 280 -11.17 0.88 -13.81
CA PHE A 280 -12.40 0.89 -13.03
C PHE A 280 -12.75 -0.52 -12.52
N MET A 281 -13.41 -0.55 -11.36
CA MET A 281 -14.21 -1.68 -10.93
C MET A 281 -15.66 -1.41 -11.34
N THR A 282 -16.23 -2.29 -12.16
CA THR A 282 -17.53 -2.06 -12.80
C THR A 282 -18.50 -3.17 -12.43
N LEU A 283 -19.73 -2.82 -12.08
CA LEU A 283 -20.83 -3.77 -11.90
C LEU A 283 -21.63 -3.85 -13.20
N LYS A 284 -21.78 -5.06 -13.75
CA LYS A 284 -22.58 -5.31 -14.95
C LYS A 284 -23.77 -6.19 -14.62
N VAL A 285 -24.96 -5.64 -14.81
CA VAL A 285 -26.24 -6.31 -14.58
C VAL A 285 -26.55 -7.26 -15.73
N VAL A 286 -26.98 -8.49 -15.41
CA VAL A 286 -27.37 -9.49 -16.41
C VAL A 286 -28.53 -8.98 -17.29
N GLU A 287 -28.47 -9.25 -18.60
CA GLU A 287 -29.36 -8.67 -19.61
C GLU A 287 -30.86 -8.91 -19.36
N SER A 288 -31.22 -10.11 -18.88
CA SER A 288 -32.61 -10.46 -18.54
C SER A 288 -33.24 -9.52 -17.51
N THR A 289 -32.40 -8.96 -16.65
CA THR A 289 -32.77 -8.08 -15.54
C THR A 289 -32.59 -6.62 -15.94
N ALA A 290 -31.51 -6.31 -16.66
CA ALA A 290 -31.18 -5.01 -17.22
C ALA A 290 -32.33 -4.36 -18.02
N ASN A 291 -32.98 -5.13 -18.89
CA ASN A 291 -34.08 -4.61 -19.72
C ASN A 291 -35.30 -4.18 -18.89
N LYS A 292 -35.53 -4.77 -17.72
CA LYS A 292 -36.60 -4.35 -16.81
C LYS A 292 -36.18 -3.16 -15.94
N ALA A 293 -34.91 -3.12 -15.56
CA ALA A 293 -34.36 -2.11 -14.66
C ALA A 293 -34.29 -0.73 -15.32
N THR A 294 -33.77 -0.68 -16.55
CA THR A 294 -33.58 0.58 -17.31
C THR A 294 -34.87 1.29 -17.66
N THR A 295 -35.98 0.55 -17.84
CA THR A 295 -37.29 1.15 -18.12
C THR A 295 -38.00 1.65 -16.86
N ARG A 296 -37.59 1.19 -15.66
CA ARG A 296 -38.35 1.42 -14.42
C ARG A 296 -37.84 2.54 -13.54
N GLY A 297 -36.55 2.92 -13.64
CA GLY A 297 -35.96 3.93 -12.75
C GLY A 297 -36.22 3.67 -11.26
N VAL A 298 -35.88 4.64 -10.41
CA VAL A 298 -36.37 4.70 -9.03
C VAL A 298 -37.01 6.07 -8.83
N TYR A 299 -38.31 6.06 -8.50
CA TYR A 299 -39.11 7.27 -8.33
C TYR A 299 -39.56 7.40 -6.86
N PHE A 300 -39.60 8.64 -6.36
CA PHE A 300 -40.16 8.99 -5.06
C PHE A 300 -40.49 10.49 -5.00
N SER A 301 -41.52 10.87 -4.25
CA SER A 301 -41.94 12.26 -4.10
C SER A 301 -41.25 12.94 -2.92
N MET A 302 -40.84 14.19 -3.07
CA MET A 302 -40.34 15.03 -1.97
C MET A 302 -40.42 16.52 -2.30
N ALA A 303 -40.41 17.36 -1.26
CA ALA A 303 -40.41 18.81 -1.44
C ALA A 303 -39.11 19.32 -2.09
N PRO A 304 -39.12 20.44 -2.83
CA PRO A 304 -37.94 20.97 -3.49
C PRO A 304 -36.76 21.26 -2.54
N GLU A 305 -37.04 21.74 -1.34
CA GLU A 305 -36.03 22.04 -0.32
C GLU A 305 -35.36 20.75 0.19
N GLU A 306 -36.14 19.69 0.34
CA GLU A 306 -35.65 18.37 0.73
C GLU A 306 -34.82 17.75 -0.39
N ALA A 307 -35.27 17.83 -1.65
CA ALA A 307 -34.55 17.34 -2.83
C ALA A 307 -33.12 17.91 -2.92
N ARG A 308 -32.99 19.23 -2.74
CA ARG A 308 -31.67 19.90 -2.72
C ARG A 308 -30.81 19.43 -1.56
N ALA A 309 -31.40 19.21 -0.38
CA ALA A 309 -30.65 18.77 0.79
C ALA A 309 -30.18 17.31 0.69
N VAL A 310 -30.87 16.48 -0.10
CA VAL A 310 -30.52 15.05 -0.22
C VAL A 310 -29.64 14.75 -1.42
N GLU A 311 -29.60 15.60 -2.46
CA GLU A 311 -28.91 15.34 -3.73
C GLU A 311 -27.49 14.76 -3.56
N GLU A 312 -26.67 15.33 -2.67
CA GLU A 312 -25.30 14.88 -2.43
C GLU A 312 -25.20 13.55 -1.67
N HIS A 313 -26.27 13.16 -0.95
CA HIS A 313 -26.30 12.04 -0.02
C HIS A 313 -27.16 10.85 -0.48
N VAL A 314 -28.00 11.03 -1.50
CA VAL A 314 -28.77 9.90 -2.07
C VAL A 314 -27.85 9.00 -2.87
N ARG A 315 -27.93 7.70 -2.60
CA ARG A 315 -27.28 6.64 -3.38
C ARG A 315 -28.29 5.56 -3.73
N LEU A 316 -27.92 4.75 -4.72
CA LEU A 316 -28.62 3.51 -5.01
C LEU A 316 -27.92 2.36 -4.31
N LEU A 317 -28.68 1.43 -3.73
CA LEU A 317 -28.20 0.11 -3.39
C LEU A 317 -28.62 -0.85 -4.50
N TYR A 318 -27.65 -1.42 -5.20
CA TYR A 318 -27.88 -2.51 -6.14
C TYR A 318 -27.82 -3.82 -5.37
N ILE A 319 -28.97 -4.47 -5.19
CA ILE A 319 -29.13 -5.64 -4.34
C ILE A 319 -29.41 -6.87 -5.20
N GLY A 320 -28.67 -7.95 -5.01
CA GLY A 320 -28.78 -9.12 -5.87
C GLY A 320 -27.75 -10.21 -5.57
N TYR A 321 -27.53 -11.07 -6.55
CA TYR A 321 -26.65 -12.23 -6.46
C TYR A 321 -25.56 -12.16 -7.52
N LEU A 322 -24.42 -12.80 -7.25
CA LEU A 322 -23.38 -12.97 -8.27
C LEU A 322 -23.88 -13.93 -9.35
N ALA A 323 -23.66 -13.57 -10.62
CA ALA A 323 -24.11 -14.36 -11.75
C ALA A 323 -22.93 -14.85 -12.58
N PRO A 324 -22.87 -16.13 -12.99
CA PRO A 324 -21.81 -16.65 -13.86
C PRO A 324 -21.66 -15.80 -15.15
N PRO A 325 -20.43 -15.50 -15.61
CA PRO A 325 -19.12 -16.01 -15.16
C PRO A 325 -18.55 -15.35 -13.89
N PHE A 326 -19.38 -14.61 -13.13
CA PHE A 326 -19.09 -13.88 -11.88
C PHE A 326 -18.18 -12.67 -12.06
N THR A 327 -17.13 -12.81 -12.87
CA THR A 327 -16.25 -11.72 -13.27
C THR A 327 -15.99 -11.74 -14.77
N ASP A 328 -15.70 -10.58 -15.32
CA ASP A 328 -15.25 -10.39 -16.70
C ASP A 328 -14.16 -9.30 -16.71
N HIS A 329 -13.41 -9.19 -17.80
CA HIS A 329 -12.40 -8.16 -17.98
C HIS A 329 -12.60 -7.51 -19.34
N SER A 330 -12.71 -6.18 -19.35
CA SER A 330 -12.84 -5.43 -20.59
C SER A 330 -11.71 -4.41 -20.73
N PHE A 331 -11.12 -4.37 -21.92
CA PHE A 331 -10.09 -3.41 -22.27
C PHE A 331 -10.53 -2.68 -23.54
N LYS A 332 -10.54 -1.35 -23.49
CA LYS A 332 -10.82 -0.49 -24.63
C LYS A 332 -9.71 0.54 -24.75
N SER A 333 -9.17 0.70 -25.95
CA SER A 333 -8.19 1.74 -26.26
C SER A 333 -8.61 2.50 -27.50
N SER A 334 -8.48 3.82 -27.50
CA SER A 334 -8.66 4.67 -28.67
C SER A 334 -7.40 5.48 -28.92
N SER A 335 -6.73 5.23 -30.04
CA SER A 335 -5.57 6.00 -30.46
C SER A 335 -5.97 7.41 -30.92
N PRO A 336 -5.09 8.41 -30.74
CA PRO A 336 -5.38 9.79 -31.13
C PRO A 336 -5.45 9.93 -32.66
N THR A 337 -6.27 10.87 -33.12
CA THR A 337 -6.37 11.30 -34.52
C THR A 337 -6.07 12.79 -34.64
N LEU A 338 -5.94 13.32 -35.86
CA LEU A 338 -5.74 14.76 -36.06
C LEU A 338 -6.89 15.62 -35.51
N ASP A 339 -8.11 15.09 -35.52
CA ASP A 339 -9.32 15.77 -35.03
C ASP A 339 -9.58 15.46 -33.54
N ASN A 340 -9.01 14.37 -33.01
CA ASN A 340 -9.15 13.96 -31.62
C ASN A 340 -7.78 13.65 -31.01
N LEU A 341 -7.16 14.64 -30.36
CA LEU A 341 -5.83 14.55 -29.77
C LEU A 341 -5.79 13.80 -28.42
N HIS A 342 -6.74 12.88 -28.19
CA HIS A 342 -6.82 12.09 -26.97
C HIS A 342 -6.48 10.61 -27.25
N ASP A 343 -5.45 10.11 -26.57
CA ASP A 343 -5.11 8.69 -26.47
C ASP A 343 -5.72 8.12 -25.19
N ASN A 344 -6.82 7.37 -25.30
CA ASN A 344 -7.56 6.92 -24.12
C ASN A 344 -7.46 5.41 -23.99
N THR A 345 -7.05 4.94 -22.82
CA THR A 345 -7.07 3.53 -22.44
C THR A 345 -7.98 3.36 -21.23
N VAL A 346 -8.99 2.52 -21.36
CA VAL A 346 -9.94 2.20 -20.30
C VAL A 346 -9.93 0.71 -20.04
N GLU A 347 -9.58 0.34 -18.83
CA GLU A 347 -9.60 -1.04 -18.33
C GLU A 347 -10.72 -1.17 -17.30
N ARG A 348 -11.52 -2.24 -17.39
CA ARG A 348 -12.58 -2.54 -16.42
C ARG A 348 -12.43 -3.96 -15.90
N ASN A 349 -12.35 -4.05 -14.58
CA ASN A 349 -12.55 -5.26 -13.81
C ASN A 349 -14.04 -5.37 -13.52
N VAL A 350 -14.73 -6.31 -14.17
CA VAL A 350 -16.20 -6.36 -14.18
C VAL A 350 -16.70 -7.44 -13.25
N ILE A 351 -17.65 -7.12 -12.38
CA ILE A 351 -18.44 -8.08 -11.59
C ILE A 351 -19.79 -8.27 -12.28
N ILE A 352 -20.17 -9.51 -12.58
CA ILE A 352 -21.43 -9.86 -13.22
C ILE A 352 -22.49 -10.14 -12.16
N PHE A 353 -23.61 -9.41 -12.23
CA PHE A 353 -24.57 -9.32 -11.14
C PHE A 353 -26.01 -9.52 -11.59
N ASP A 354 -26.73 -10.42 -10.95
CA ASP A 354 -28.17 -10.60 -11.14
C ASP A 354 -28.94 -9.76 -10.13
N LEU A 355 -29.26 -8.54 -10.57
CA LEU A 355 -29.94 -7.53 -9.78
C LEU A 355 -31.38 -7.97 -9.44
N THR A 356 -31.73 -7.94 -8.16
CA THR A 356 -33.05 -8.37 -7.68
C THR A 356 -33.88 -7.18 -7.22
N GLU A 357 -33.24 -6.24 -6.50
CA GLU A 357 -33.86 -5.02 -6.00
C GLU A 357 -32.93 -3.82 -6.19
N VAL A 358 -33.52 -2.63 -6.27
CA VAL A 358 -32.80 -1.36 -6.18
C VAL A 358 -33.45 -0.50 -5.12
N TRP A 359 -32.66 -0.02 -4.16
CA TRP A 359 -33.14 0.89 -3.14
C TRP A 359 -32.51 2.28 -3.30
N ALA A 360 -33.32 3.34 -3.24
CA ALA A 360 -32.81 4.69 -3.07
C ALA A 360 -32.67 4.97 -1.57
N VAL A 361 -31.47 5.33 -1.14
CA VAL A 361 -31.16 5.49 0.29
C VAL A 361 -30.39 6.78 0.53
N ARG A 362 -30.63 7.39 1.69
CA ARG A 362 -29.82 8.47 2.25
C ARG A 362 -28.75 7.89 3.16
N LEU A 363 -27.49 7.88 2.74
CA LEU A 363 -26.43 7.21 3.50
C LEU A 363 -26.07 7.90 4.82
N ASP A 364 -26.28 9.22 4.92
CA ASP A 364 -26.04 10.02 6.12
C ASP A 364 -26.97 9.63 7.28
N THR A 365 -28.24 9.37 6.96
CA THR A 365 -29.30 9.08 7.94
C THR A 365 -29.67 7.60 8.02
N GLY A 366 -29.38 6.84 6.97
CA GLY A 366 -29.85 5.47 6.79
C GLY A 366 -31.28 5.35 6.25
N ALA A 367 -31.93 6.49 5.92
CA ALA A 367 -33.32 6.49 5.49
C ALA A 367 -33.47 5.86 4.10
N ILE A 368 -34.41 4.93 3.97
CA ILE A 368 -34.77 4.33 2.69
C ILE A 368 -35.88 5.19 2.08
N LEU A 369 -35.60 5.79 0.93
CA LEU A 369 -36.53 6.67 0.21
C LEU A 369 -37.49 5.89 -0.69
N SER A 370 -36.98 4.83 -1.32
CA SER A 370 -37.77 3.98 -2.23
C SER A 370 -37.14 2.60 -2.37
N LYS A 371 -37.98 1.57 -2.55
CA LYS A 371 -37.57 0.18 -2.84
C LYS A 371 -38.25 -0.27 -4.13
N VAL A 372 -37.48 -0.74 -5.10
CA VAL A 372 -37.99 -1.23 -6.38
C VAL A 372 -37.55 -2.67 -6.60
N ALA A 373 -38.52 -3.60 -6.63
CA ALA A 373 -38.29 -4.98 -7.00
C ALA A 373 -38.24 -5.14 -8.53
N LEU A 374 -37.22 -5.83 -9.04
CA LEU A 374 -37.00 -6.06 -10.47
C LEU A 374 -37.34 -7.49 -10.90
N LYS A 375 -37.31 -8.44 -9.97
CA LYS A 375 -37.84 -9.79 -10.18
C LYS A 375 -39.33 -9.85 -9.82
N PRO A 376 -40.15 -10.58 -10.61
CA PRO A 376 -41.59 -10.74 -10.36
C PRO A 376 -41.89 -11.65 -9.18
#